data_AF-A0A838MTK0-F1
#
_entry.id   AF-A0A838MTK0-F1
#
_cell.length_a   1.000
_cell.length_b   1.000
_cell.length_c   1.000
_cell.angle_alpha   90.00
_cell.angle_beta   90.00
_cell.angle_gamma   90.00
#
_symmetry.space_group_name_H-M   'P 1'
#
loop_
_entity.id
_entity.type
_entity.pdbx_description
1 polymer ?
#
loop_
_entity_poly.entity_id
_entity_poly.type
_entity_poly.pdbx_seq_one_letter_code
_entity_poly.pdbx_strand_id
1 'polypeptide(L)' 'MKENIVRVGERPAGFGLYLFDYKAEFSEFGAGRQFGVMADEVEAIVPEAVTVGSHGFRMVNYALLGITRH' A
#
# COMPACT_ATOMS: atom_id res chain seq x y z
N MET A 1 -6.61 8.40 -9.79
CA MET A 1 -5.39 9.24 -9.79
C MET A 1 -5.08 9.62 -8.35
N LYS A 2 -3.85 9.36 -7.87
CA LYS A 2 -3.43 9.57 -6.47
C LYS A 2 -2.77 10.94 -6.32
N GLU A 3 -2.98 11.60 -5.19
CA GLU A 3 -2.39 12.91 -4.88
C GLU A 3 -1.66 12.86 -3.53
N ASN A 4 -0.75 13.80 -3.27
CA ASN A 4 0.00 13.88 -2.00
C ASN A 4 0.71 12.56 -1.59
N ILE A 5 1.44 11.94 -2.52
CA ILE A 5 2.25 10.76 -2.22
C ILE A 5 3.46 11.17 -1.39
N VAL A 6 3.47 10.82 -0.10
CA VAL A 6 4.53 11.12 0.87
C VAL A 6 5.16 9.81 1.32
N ARG A 7 6.47 9.65 1.11
CA ARG A 7 7.21 8.54 1.71
C ARG A 7 7.35 8.78 3.21
N VAL A 8 6.76 7.91 4.03
CA VAL A 8 6.73 8.05 5.49
C VAL A 8 7.75 7.21 6.22
N GLY A 9 8.39 6.29 5.52
CA GLY A 9 9.48 5.53 6.08
C GLY A 9 9.91 4.41 5.16
N GLU A 10 10.95 3.72 5.57
CA GLU A 10 11.39 2.49 4.93
C GLU A 10 11.42 1.39 5.97
N ARG A 11 10.94 0.22 5.58
CA ARG A 11 11.01 -0.94 6.47
C ARG A 11 12.34 -1.64 6.23
N PRO A 12 12.92 -2.26 7.28
CA PRO A 12 14.12 -3.09 7.14
C PRO A 12 13.91 -4.30 6.22
N ALA A 13 12.64 -4.64 5.92
CA ALA A 13 12.29 -5.61 4.90
C ALA A 13 12.64 -5.15 3.47
N GLY A 14 13.00 -3.88 3.23
CA GLY A 14 13.51 -3.37 1.95
C GLY A 14 12.50 -2.66 1.05
N PHE A 15 11.26 -2.45 1.51
CA PHE A 15 10.24 -1.68 0.79
C PHE A 15 9.89 -0.35 1.49
N GLY A 16 9.53 0.66 0.68
CA GLY A 16 9.11 1.97 1.17
C GLY A 16 7.65 1.99 1.61
N LEU A 17 7.37 2.72 2.69
CA LEU A 17 6.04 3.07 3.14
C LEU A 17 5.67 4.45 2.60
N TYR A 18 4.48 4.55 2.01
CA TYR A 18 3.97 5.73 1.35
C TYR A 18 2.57 6.06 1.87
N LEU A 19 2.32 7.31 2.25
CA LEU A 19 0.97 7.84 2.43
C LEU A 19 0.56 8.50 1.13
N PHE A 20 -0.66 8.29 0.66
CA PHE A 20 -1.21 8.98 -0.49
C PHE A 20 -2.69 9.22 -0.29
N ASP A 21 -3.21 10.31 -0.82
CA ASP A 21 -4.62 10.62 -0.79
C ASP A 21 -5.26 10.21 -2.13
N TYR A 22 -6.38 9.49 -2.06
CA TYR A 22 -7.20 9.30 -3.26
C TYR A 22 -7.93 10.60 -3.56
N LYS A 23 -7.90 11.02 -4.83
CA LYS A 23 -8.72 12.14 -5.30
C LYS A 23 -10.20 11.87 -5.03
N ALA A 24 -10.99 12.92 -4.84
CA ALA A 24 -12.42 12.83 -4.55
C ALA A 24 -13.20 11.98 -5.58
N GLU A 25 -12.79 12.00 -6.85
CA GLU A 25 -13.35 11.16 -7.92
C GLU A 25 -13.14 9.64 -7.70
N PHE A 26 -12.20 9.25 -6.81
CA PHE A 26 -11.92 7.86 -6.42
C PHE A 26 -12.27 7.61 -4.95
N SER A 27 -13.06 8.50 -4.33
CA SER A 27 -13.50 8.38 -2.93
C SER A 27 -14.30 7.10 -2.66
N GLU A 28 -14.82 6.46 -3.71
CA GLU A 28 -15.48 5.16 -3.70
C GLU A 28 -14.56 4.03 -3.20
N PHE A 29 -13.25 4.15 -3.43
CA PHE A 29 -12.23 3.21 -2.98
C PHE A 29 -11.69 3.55 -1.58
N GLY A 30 -12.08 4.70 -1.02
CA GLY A 30 -11.64 5.19 0.28
C GLY A 30 -11.48 6.71 0.27
N ALA A 31 -12.28 7.39 1.09
CA ALA A 31 -12.15 8.82 1.31
C ALA A 31 -10.95 9.13 2.23
N GLY A 32 -10.01 9.93 1.77
CA GLY A 32 -8.91 10.47 2.58
C GLY A 32 -7.58 9.73 2.48
N ARG A 33 -6.69 10.01 3.44
CA ARG A 33 -5.27 9.63 3.39
C ARG A 33 -5.11 8.12 3.58
N GLN A 34 -4.69 7.47 2.50
CA GLN A 34 -4.38 6.05 2.47
C GLN A 34 -2.91 5.81 2.78
N PHE A 35 -2.66 4.66 3.39
CA PHE A 35 -1.31 4.16 3.63
C PHE A 35 -1.04 2.95 2.75
N GLY A 36 0.11 3.00 2.10
CA GLY A 36 0.49 2.20 0.96
C GLY A 36 1.92 1.71 1.07
N VAL A 37 2.20 0.57 0.49
CA VAL A 37 3.55 0.20 0.02
C VAL A 37 3.46 -0.05 -1.48
N MET A 38 4.57 0.08 -2.20
CA MET A 38 4.58 -0.24 -3.62
C MET A 38 4.52 -1.75 -3.78
N ALA A 39 3.47 -2.26 -4.43
CA ALA A 39 3.28 -3.69 -4.59
C ALA A 39 4.44 -4.32 -5.37
N ASP A 40 4.99 -3.65 -6.38
CA ASP A 40 6.15 -4.14 -7.14
C ASP A 40 7.43 -4.27 -6.28
N GLU A 41 7.66 -3.33 -5.35
CA GLU A 41 8.80 -3.43 -4.41
C GLU A 41 8.61 -4.60 -3.45
N VAL A 42 7.39 -4.75 -2.90
CA VAL A 42 7.09 -5.85 -1.99
C VAL A 42 7.11 -7.18 -2.73
N GLU A 43 6.64 -7.26 -3.96
CA GLU A 43 6.64 -8.50 -4.75
C GLU A 43 8.06 -8.99 -5.05
N ALA A 44 8.99 -8.07 -5.31
CA ALA A 44 10.39 -8.41 -5.55
C ALA A 44 11.10 -8.98 -4.31
N ILE A 45 10.60 -8.68 -3.10
CA ILE A 45 11.22 -9.07 -1.83
C ILE A 45 10.45 -10.21 -1.16
N VAL A 46 9.13 -10.01 -0.99
CA VAL A 46 8.18 -10.91 -0.34
C VAL A 46 6.91 -11.02 -1.22
N PRO A 47 6.94 -11.82 -2.30
CA PRO A 47 5.79 -12.00 -3.18
C PRO A 47 4.57 -12.57 -2.46
N GLU A 48 4.75 -13.34 -1.39
CA GLU A 48 3.66 -13.85 -0.55
C GLU A 48 2.87 -12.76 0.16
N ALA A 49 3.48 -11.59 0.41
CA ALA A 49 2.78 -10.45 0.98
C ALA A 49 1.93 -9.70 -0.06
N VAL A 50 2.06 -9.98 -1.36
CA VAL A 50 1.26 -9.36 -2.40
C VAL A 50 0.12 -10.30 -2.80
N THR A 51 -1.11 -9.82 -2.67
CA THR A 51 -2.33 -10.54 -3.05
C THR A 51 -3.09 -9.73 -4.08
N VAL A 52 -3.61 -10.40 -5.09
CA VAL A 52 -4.52 -9.76 -6.04
C VAL A 52 -5.92 -9.82 -5.42
N GLY A 53 -6.47 -8.65 -5.08
CA GLY A 53 -7.85 -8.55 -4.58
C GLY A 53 -8.86 -8.91 -5.67
N SER A 54 -10.10 -9.19 -5.29
CA SER A 54 -11.18 -9.62 -6.21
C SER A 54 -11.50 -8.64 -7.34
N HIS A 55 -11.05 -7.39 -7.24
CA HIS A 55 -11.19 -6.37 -8.28
C HIS A 55 -10.01 -6.32 -9.27
N GLY A 56 -9.07 -7.26 -9.19
CA GLY A 56 -7.88 -7.30 -10.06
C GLY A 56 -6.78 -6.30 -9.65
N PHE A 57 -6.97 -5.58 -8.55
CA PHE A 57 -5.94 -4.69 -7.99
C PHE A 57 -4.99 -5.47 -7.09
N ARG A 58 -3.69 -5.21 -7.27
CA ARG A 58 -2.65 -5.71 -6.37
C ARG A 58 -2.78 -5.00 -5.02
N MET A 59 -3.00 -5.78 -3.99
CA MET A 59 -3.08 -5.37 -2.60
C MET A 59 -1.92 -5.97 -1.84
N VAL A 60 -1.35 -5.21 -0.92
CA VAL A 60 -0.31 -5.74 -0.05
C VAL A 60 -0.93 -6.09 1.30
N ASN A 61 -0.67 -7.32 1.73
CA ASN A 61 -1.15 -7.86 2.98
C ASN A 61 -0.20 -7.42 4.10
N TYR A 62 -0.56 -6.30 4.72
CA TYR A 62 0.16 -5.71 5.83
C TYR A 62 0.29 -6.62 7.05
N ALA A 63 -0.62 -7.58 7.23
CA ALA A 63 -0.53 -8.56 8.31
C ALA A 63 0.69 -9.48 8.12
N LEU A 64 0.97 -9.90 6.89
CA LEU A 64 2.18 -10.69 6.56
C LEU A 64 3.46 -9.87 6.72
N LEU A 65 3.36 -8.55 6.57
CA LEU A 65 4.47 -7.61 6.82
C LEU A 65 4.67 -7.28 8.31
N GLY A 66 3.87 -7.87 9.21
CA GLY A 66 3.89 -7.58 10.64
C GLY A 66 3.51 -6.13 10.96
N ILE A 67 2.71 -5.49 10.12
CA ILE A 67 2.18 -4.15 10.37
C ILE A 67 0.83 -4.30 11.07
N THR A 68 0.88 -4.52 12.38
CA THR A 68 -0.31 -4.48 13.23
C THR A 68 -0.62 -3.02 13.55
N ARG A 69 -1.71 -2.49 12.98
CA ARG A 69 -2.24 -1.18 13.38
C ARG A 69 -2.96 -1.38 14.71
N HIS A 70 -2.28 -1.11 15.82
CA HIS A 70 -2.91 -1.00 17.15
C HIS A 70 -3.65 0.33 17.29
#